data_AF-A0A538U2N7-F1
#
_entry.id   AF-A0A538U2N7-F1
#
_cell.length_a   1.000
_cell.length_b   1.000
_cell.length_c   1.000
_cell.angle_alpha   90.00
_cell.angle_beta   90.00
_cell.angle_gamma   90.00
#
_symmetry.space_group_name_H-M   'P 1'
#
loop_
_entity.id
_entity.type
_entity.pdbx_description
1 polymer ?
#
loop_
_entity_poly.entity_id
_entity_poly.type
_entity_poly.pdbx_seq_one_letter_code
_entity_poly.pdbx_strand_id
1 'polypeptide(L)'
;MADAKDAPLDLAVHIHPTAYQIEIDGSIVQSIERDPAAGPRSPAQLAQALQAIAAAHPGNREVRIVSESRTRYEEIVEVMDVARTAGLPEASLAEALEGS
;
A
#
# COMPACT_ATOMS: atom_id res chain seq x y z
N MET A 1 1.07 -27.14 13.67
CA MET A 1 1.20 -25.70 13.95
C MET A 1 0.98 -25.02 12.62
N ALA A 2 -0.20 -24.44 12.40
CA ALA A 2 -0.42 -23.63 11.21
C ALA A 2 0.41 -22.36 11.39
N ASP A 3 1.41 -22.18 10.55
CA ASP A 3 2.30 -21.02 10.56
C ASP A 3 1.43 -19.78 10.34
N ALA A 4 1.52 -18.79 11.24
CA ALA A 4 0.79 -17.52 11.11
C ALA A 4 1.10 -16.75 9.80
N LYS A 5 2.04 -17.25 8.99
CA LYS A 5 2.44 -16.75 7.67
C LYS A 5 1.43 -17.02 6.55
N ASP A 6 0.46 -17.91 6.77
CA ASP A 6 -0.59 -18.27 5.81
C ASP A 6 -1.96 -17.64 6.16
N ALA A 7 -2.04 -16.88 7.25
CA ALA A 7 -3.25 -16.11 7.54
C ALA A 7 -3.37 -14.96 6.52
N PRO A 8 -4.58 -14.72 5.97
CA PRO A 8 -4.80 -13.56 5.11
C PRO A 8 -4.46 -12.29 5.89
N LEU A 9 -3.53 -11.51 5.37
CA LEU A 9 -3.07 -10.27 5.97
C LEU A 9 -3.98 -9.14 5.45
N ASP A 10 -4.63 -8.39 6.34
CA ASP A 10 -5.34 -7.19 5.89
C ASP A 10 -4.31 -6.09 5.63
N LEU A 11 -3.76 -6.07 4.41
CA LEU A 11 -2.78 -5.10 3.96
C LEU A 11 -3.49 -3.96 3.24
N ALA A 12 -3.31 -2.74 3.73
CA ALA A 12 -3.78 -1.54 3.04
C ALA A 12 -2.67 -0.51 2.82
N VAL A 13 -2.77 0.22 1.71
CA VAL A 13 -1.92 1.37 1.38
C VAL A 13 -2.80 2.60 1.29
N HIS A 14 -2.65 3.51 2.25
CA HIS A 14 -3.34 4.79 2.25
C HIS A 14 -2.54 5.83 1.49
N ILE A 15 -3.19 6.48 0.52
CA ILE A 15 -2.61 7.55 -0.28
C ILE A 15 -3.05 8.89 0.30
N HIS A 16 -2.15 9.51 1.05
CA HIS A 16 -2.32 10.87 1.55
C HIS A 16 -1.57 11.89 0.66
N PRO A 17 -1.89 13.18 0.75
CA PRO A 17 -1.20 14.23 -0.01
C PRO A 17 0.30 14.32 0.30
N THR A 18 0.69 14.02 1.53
CA THR A 18 2.08 14.18 2.02
C THR A 18 2.78 12.86 2.33
N ALA A 19 2.08 11.72 2.28
CA ALA A 19 2.66 10.43 2.63
C ALA A 19 1.90 9.25 1.99
N TYR A 20 2.60 8.13 1.82
CA TYR A 20 1.97 6.81 1.70
C TYR A 20 2.04 6.15 3.07
N GLN A 21 0.92 5.65 3.58
CA GLN A 21 0.90 4.89 4.83
C GLN A 21 0.55 3.44 4.53
N ILE A 22 1.31 2.53 5.12
CA ILE A 22 1.06 1.09 5.01
C ILE A 22 0.42 0.66 6.32
N GLU A 23 -0.76 0.07 6.20
CA GLU A 23 -1.54 -0.52 7.27
C GLU A 23 -1.49 -2.04 7.17
N ILE A 24 -1.28 -2.70 8.30
CA ILE A 24 -1.38 -4.15 8.43
C ILE A 24 -2.31 -4.45 9.60
N ASP A 25 -3.38 -5.21 9.36
CA ASP A 25 -4.36 -5.62 10.37
C ASP A 25 -4.89 -4.42 11.20
N GLY A 26 -5.21 -3.32 10.51
CA GLY A 26 -5.72 -2.09 11.13
C GLY A 26 -4.68 -1.21 11.84
N SER A 27 -3.39 -1.56 11.75
CA SER A 27 -2.30 -0.80 12.37
C SER A 27 -1.37 -0.19 11.33
N ILE A 28 -1.11 1.12 11.39
CA ILE A 28 -0.11 1.76 10.54
C ILE A 28 1.28 1.29 10.96
N VAL A 29 1.94 0.54 10.08
CA VAL A 29 3.28 -0.02 10.32
C VAL A 29 4.39 0.83 9.72
N GLN A 30 4.07 1.59 8.67
CA GLN A 30 5.05 2.41 7.96
C GLN A 30 4.42 3.63 7.34
N SER A 31 5.14 4.76 7.39
CA SER A 31 4.78 5.99 6.70
C SER A 31 5.96 6.44 5.83
N ILE A 32 5.71 6.65 4.55
CA ILE A 32 6.70 7.07 3.56
C ILE A 32 6.31 8.47 3.11
N GLU A 33 7.14 9.46 3.44
CA GLU A 33 6.89 10.83 3.01
C GLU A 33 6.89 10.95 1.49
N ARG A 34 5.89 11.67 0.99
CA ARG A 34 5.79 12.10 -0.40
C ARG A 34 6.43 13.46 -0.47
N ASP A 35 7.64 13.51 -1.00
CA ASP A 35 8.29 14.77 -1.31
C ASP A 35 8.05 15.08 -2.79
N PRO A 36 7.13 16.02 -3.11
CA PRO A 36 6.85 16.40 -4.50
C PRO A 36 8.07 17.04 -5.19
N ALA A 37 9.07 17.51 -4.44
CA ALA A 37 10.32 18.05 -4.96
C ALA A 37 11.42 16.98 -5.13
N ALA A 38 11.33 15.82 -4.45
CA ALA A 38 12.36 14.78 -4.49
C ALA A 38 12.26 13.83 -5.71
N GLY A 39 11.27 14.00 -6.59
CA GLY A 39 11.06 13.14 -7.75
C GLY A 39 10.65 11.69 -7.36
N PRO A 40 10.94 10.67 -8.19
CA PRO A 40 10.36 9.32 -8.08
C PRO A 40 10.89 8.47 -6.91
N ARG A 41 11.46 9.08 -5.85
CA ARG A 41 11.97 8.35 -4.69
C ARG A 41 10.87 7.71 -3.85
N SER A 42 9.75 8.41 -3.64
CA SER A 42 8.67 7.92 -2.77
C SER A 42 8.01 6.64 -3.32
N PRO A 43 7.71 6.52 -4.64
CA PRO A 43 7.22 5.26 -5.21
C PRO A 43 8.21 4.08 -5.09
N ALA A 44 9.51 4.34 -5.27
CA ALA A 44 10.54 3.30 -5.13
C ALA A 44 10.71 2.81 -3.67
N GLN A 45 10.50 3.69 -2.70
CA GLN A 45 10.48 3.32 -1.27
C GLN A 45 9.23 2.51 -0.92
N LEU A 46 8.08 2.88 -1.48
CA LEU A 46 6.83 2.12 -1.34
C LEU A 46 6.97 0.72 -1.92
N ALA A 47 7.56 0.58 -3.11
CA ALA A 47 7.83 -0.70 -3.73
C ALA A 47 8.69 -1.61 -2.84
N GLN A 48 9.78 -1.08 -2.29
CA GLN A 48 10.66 -1.84 -1.39
C GLN A 48 9.95 -2.30 -0.11
N ALA A 49 9.12 -1.43 0.48
CA ALA A 49 8.35 -1.77 1.67
C ALA A 49 7.34 -2.89 1.38
N LEU A 50 6.58 -2.78 0.28
CA LEU A 50 5.62 -3.80 -0.13
C LEU A 50 6.30 -5.12 -0.49
N GLN A 51 7.47 -5.09 -1.14
CA GLN A 51 8.26 -6.30 -1.42
C GLN A 51 8.70 -7.01 -0.15
N ALA A 52 9.15 -6.25 0.86
CA ALA A 52 9.54 -6.82 2.15
C ALA A 52 8.35 -7.49 2.86
N ILE A 53 7.16 -6.87 2.81
CA ILE A 53 5.92 -7.42 3.37
C ILE A 53 5.50 -8.68 2.61
N ALA A 54 5.46 -8.64 1.27
CA ALA A 54 5.10 -9.79 0.44
C ALA A 54 6.07 -10.96 0.65
N ALA A 55 7.37 -10.69 0.82
CA ALA A 55 8.37 -11.71 1.14
C ALA A 55 8.19 -12.31 2.55
N ALA A 56 7.74 -11.52 3.53
CA ALA A 56 7.45 -11.98 4.88
C ALA A 56 6.13 -12.77 4.97
N HIS A 57 5.18 -12.47 4.08
CA HIS A 57 3.84 -13.06 4.01
C HIS A 57 3.56 -13.61 2.60
N PRO A 58 4.22 -14.70 2.18
CA PRO A 58 4.13 -15.22 0.82
C PRO A 58 2.73 -15.75 0.43
N GLY A 59 1.87 -16.02 1.41
CA GLY A 59 0.46 -16.36 1.19
C GLY A 59 -0.44 -15.15 0.91
N ASN A 60 0.02 -13.94 1.25
CA ASN A 60 -0.74 -12.72 1.01
C ASN A 60 -0.44 -12.14 -0.37
N ARG A 61 -1.48 -12.01 -1.20
CA ARG A 61 -1.38 -11.50 -2.57
C ARG A 61 -2.24 -10.24 -2.79
N GLU A 62 -3.08 -9.94 -1.81
CA GLU A 62 -4.04 -8.85 -1.84
C GLU A 62 -3.47 -7.60 -1.16
N VAL A 63 -3.79 -6.45 -1.74
CA VAL A 63 -3.59 -5.15 -1.10
C VAL A 63 -4.75 -4.23 -1.40
N ARG A 64 -5.26 -3.57 -0.37
CA ARG A 64 -6.30 -2.56 -0.47
C ARG A 64 -5.66 -1.18 -0.58
N ILE A 65 -5.87 -0.49 -1.68
CA ILE A 65 -5.43 0.88 -1.86
C ILE A 65 -6.56 1.78 -1.38
N VAL A 66 -6.30 2.57 -0.35
CA VAL A 66 -7.25 3.52 0.22
C VAL A 66 -6.83 4.91 -0.21
N SER A 67 -7.64 5.57 -1.03
CA SER A 67 -7.34 6.93 -1.51
C SER A 67 -8.31 7.95 -0.92
N GLU A 68 -7.80 9.14 -0.59
CA GLU A 68 -8.64 10.30 -0.29
C GLU A 68 -9.43 10.75 -1.52
N SER A 69 -10.58 11.41 -1.32
CA SER A 69 -11.48 11.81 -2.43
C SER A 69 -10.84 12.77 -3.44
N ARG A 70 -9.72 13.42 -3.10
CA ARG A 70 -8.98 14.34 -3.99
C ARG A 70 -7.74 13.72 -4.62
N THR A 71 -7.43 12.46 -4.32
CA THR A 71 -6.29 11.75 -4.93
C THR A 71 -6.53 11.63 -6.44
N ARG A 72 -5.52 12.00 -7.24
CA ARG A 72 -5.64 11.89 -8.69
C ARG A 72 -5.63 10.43 -9.10
N TYR A 73 -6.43 10.10 -10.12
CA TYR A 73 -6.49 8.73 -10.65
C TYR A 73 -5.11 8.20 -11.08
N GLU A 74 -4.26 9.05 -11.66
CA GLU A 74 -2.89 8.68 -12.04
C GLU A 74 -2.05 8.20 -10.86
N GLU A 75 -2.23 8.79 -9.68
CA GLU A 75 -1.51 8.38 -8.45
C GLU A 75 -2.01 7.02 -7.96
N ILE A 76 -3.32 6.77 -8.09
CA ILE A 76 -3.90 5.47 -7.74
C ILE A 76 -3.33 4.38 -8.65
N VAL A 77 -3.26 4.63 -9.96
CA VAL A 77 -2.68 3.70 -10.94
C VAL A 77 -1.20 3.45 -10.64
N GLU A 78 -0.43 4.49 -10.32
CA GLU A 78 0.98 4.35 -9.96
C GLU A 78 1.15 3.43 -8.73
N VAL A 79 0.33 3.61 -7.69
CA VAL A 79 0.37 2.74 -6.50
C VAL A 79 -0.08 1.32 -6.80
N MET A 80 -1.07 1.12 -7.68
CA MET A 80 -1.48 -0.20 -8.15
C MET A 80 -0.35 -0.93 -8.88
N ASP A 81 0.38 -0.23 -9.75
CA ASP A 81 1.52 -0.79 -10.48
C ASP A 81 2.69 -1.10 -9.53
N VAL A 82 2.95 -0.23 -8.55
CA VAL A 82 3.94 -0.47 -7.49
C VAL A 82 3.59 -1.72 -6.68
N ALA A 83 2.33 -1.89 -6.26
CA ALA A 83 1.86 -3.09 -5.57
C ALA A 83 2.05 -4.35 -6.41
N ARG A 84 1.65 -4.30 -7.69
CA ARG A 84 1.78 -5.44 -8.61
C ARG A 84 3.24 -5.85 -8.81
N THR A 85 4.13 -4.89 -9.02
CA THR A 85 5.58 -5.15 -9.16
C THR A 85 6.23 -5.63 -7.86
N ALA A 86 5.62 -5.35 -6.71
CA ALA A 86 6.05 -5.84 -5.41
C ALA A 86 5.61 -7.27 -5.07
N GLY A 87 4.82 -7.91 -5.93
CA GLY A 87 4.32 -9.28 -5.72
C GLY A 87 2.92 -9.35 -5.10
N LEU A 88 2.19 -8.23 -5.07
CA LEU A 88 0.80 -8.13 -4.63
C LEU A 88 -0.11 -7.88 -5.85
N PRO A 89 -0.39 -8.90 -6.68
CA PRO A 89 -1.09 -8.72 -7.95
C PRO A 89 -2.57 -8.37 -7.79
N GLU A 90 -3.16 -8.65 -6.63
CA GLU A 90 -4.58 -8.44 -6.32
C GLU A 90 -4.76 -7.10 -5.61
N ALA A 91 -4.60 -6.01 -6.36
CA ALA A 91 -4.81 -4.65 -5.86
C ALA A 91 -6.27 -4.22 -6.02
N SER A 92 -6.92 -3.88 -4.90
CA SER A 92 -8.32 -3.41 -4.85
C SER A 92 -8.35 -1.94 -4.43
N LEU A 93 -9.14 -1.12 -5.11
CA LEU A 93 -9.33 0.28 -4.71
C LEU A 93 -10.51 0.40 -3.72
N ALA A 94 -10.28 1.07 -2.61
CA ALA A 94 -11.29 1.50 -1.66
C ALA A 94 -11.23 3.02 -1.51
N GLU A 95 -12.38 3.66 -1.38
CA GLU A 95 -12.43 5.07 -1.01
C GLU A 95 -12.21 5.20 0.50
N ALA A 96 -11.39 6.17 0.91
CA ALA A 96 -11.40 6.60 2.29
C ALA A 96 -12.81 7.13 2.59
N LEU A 97 -13.59 6.38 3.37
CA LEU A 97 -14.86 6.87 3.90
C LEU A 97 -14.52 8.05 4.82
N GLU A 98 -14.46 9.25 4.27
CA GLU A 98 -14.45 10.48 5.05
C GLU A 98 -15.76 10.50 5.85
N GLY A 99 -15.65 10.27 7.15
CA GLY A 99 -16.76 10.43 8.08
C GLY A 99 -17.31 11.84 7.93
N SER A 100 -18.55 11.92 7.44
CA SER A 100 -19.34 13.15 7.31
C SER A 100 -19.60 13.83 8.65
#